data_AF-A0AAD7QPV4-F1
#
_entry.id   AF-A0AAD7QPV4-F1
#
_cell.length_a   1.000
_cell.length_b   1.000
_cell.length_c   1.000
_cell.angle_alpha   90.00
_cell.angle_beta   90.00
_cell.angle_gamma   90.00
#
_symmetry.space_group_name_H-M   'P 1'
#
loop_
_entity.id
_entity.type
_entity.pdbx_description
1 polymer ?
#
loop_
_entity_poly.entity_id
_entity_poly.type
_entity_poly.pdbx_seq_one_letter_code
_entity_poly.pdbx_strand_id
1 'polypeptide(L)'
;MDSKNRRKQPRLLSEPERARLEEFQDSIHYSSRYSDDNFEYRHVTLPKNMLKVIPKDYFDTETGTLRILLEDEWRGLGITQSLGWEHYETHSTFIYFHSPGSHRKVAWHLDRSIARHHRTVLTGLLSWYSSGTAHFAFQVSYIASFTVILSEVEY
;
A
#
# COMPACT_ATOMS: atom_id res chain seq x y z
N MET A 1 9.30 -24.66 -5.87
CA MET A 1 8.83 -23.88 -4.71
C MET A 1 10.05 -23.23 -4.09
N ASP A 2 10.29 -21.96 -4.44
CA ASP A 2 11.53 -21.26 -4.13
C ASP A 2 11.59 -20.98 -2.62
N SER A 3 12.58 -21.55 -1.94
CA SER A 3 12.70 -21.52 -0.48
C SER A 3 13.32 -20.22 0.05
N LYS A 4 13.48 -19.21 -0.81
CA LYS A 4 14.36 -18.06 -0.58
C LYS A 4 13.80 -16.95 0.33
N ASN A 5 12.55 -17.02 0.77
CA ASN A 5 11.97 -15.97 1.62
C ASN A 5 11.31 -16.53 2.90
N ARG A 6 12.14 -16.93 3.87
CA ARG A 6 11.69 -17.41 5.19
C ARG A 6 12.25 -16.62 6.38
N ARG A 7 12.82 -15.43 6.16
CA ARG A 7 13.26 -14.59 7.29
C ARG A 7 12.04 -13.89 7.87
N LYS A 8 11.60 -14.34 9.05
CA LYS A 8 10.53 -13.68 9.82
C LYS A 8 11.00 -12.41 10.54
N GLN A 9 12.32 -12.19 10.64
CA GLN A 9 12.90 -11.09 11.41
C GLN A 9 13.96 -10.36 10.57
N PRO A 10 13.95 -9.01 10.59
CA PRO A 10 14.95 -8.19 9.92
C PRO A 10 16.27 -8.24 10.68
N ARG A 11 17.40 -8.29 9.97
CA ARG A 11 18.69 -7.95 10.55
C ARG A 11 18.84 -6.43 10.52
N LEU A 12 18.74 -5.79 11.68
CA LEU A 12 19.03 -4.36 11.79
C LEU A 12 20.53 -4.10 11.70
N LEU A 13 20.90 -2.94 11.13
CA LEU A 13 22.28 -2.46 11.12
C LEU A 13 22.67 -1.95 12.51
N SER A 14 23.90 -2.19 12.90
CA SER A 14 24.53 -1.52 14.04
C SER A 14 24.80 -0.04 13.71
N GLU A 15 24.94 0.79 14.74
CA GLU A 15 25.30 2.21 14.59
C GLU A 15 26.54 2.45 13.70
N PRO A 16 27.67 1.73 13.86
CA PRO A 16 28.83 1.94 12.98
C PRO A 16 28.60 1.50 11.55
N GLU A 17 27.80 0.44 11.30
CA GLU A 17 27.43 0.04 9.94
C GLU A 17 26.56 1.11 9.27
N ARG A 18 25.59 1.67 10.01
CA ARG A 18 24.71 2.74 9.52
C ARG A 18 25.49 4.01 9.22
N ALA A 19 26.40 4.43 10.10
CA ALA A 19 27.22 5.63 9.91
C ALA A 19 28.06 5.56 8.61
N ARG A 20 28.57 4.37 8.26
CA ARG A 20 29.30 4.16 6.99
C ARG A 20 28.43 4.28 5.74
N LEU A 21 27.13 4.06 5.87
CA LEU A 21 26.19 4.13 4.75
C LEU A 21 25.65 5.56 4.54
N GLU A 22 25.71 6.39 5.58
CA GLU A 22 25.18 7.76 5.58
C GLU A 22 25.80 8.62 4.47
N GLU A 23 27.09 8.46 4.19
CA GLU A 23 27.79 9.21 3.14
C GLU A 23 27.25 8.95 1.72
N PHE A 24 26.51 7.86 1.51
CA PHE A 24 25.99 7.47 0.20
C PHE A 24 24.52 7.81 -0.03
N GLN A 25 23.79 8.26 0.99
CA GLN A 25 22.33 8.43 0.92
C GLN A 25 21.92 9.39 -0.20
N ASP A 26 22.62 10.51 -0.33
CA ASP A 26 22.36 11.53 -1.36
C ASP A 26 22.69 11.06 -2.79
N SER A 27 23.47 9.98 -2.92
CA SER A 27 23.85 9.38 -4.21
C SER A 27 22.94 8.23 -4.62
N ILE A 28 21.91 7.89 -3.83
CA ILE A 28 20.93 6.85 -4.18
C ILE A 28 20.00 7.41 -5.26
N HIS A 29 19.90 6.70 -6.40
CA HIS A 29 19.06 7.11 -7.50
C HIS A 29 17.73 6.35 -7.52
N TYR A 30 16.63 7.07 -7.74
CA TYR A 30 15.28 6.52 -7.80
C TYR A 30 14.73 6.67 -9.21
N SER A 31 14.24 5.59 -9.80
CA SER A 31 13.60 5.65 -11.11
C SER A 31 12.22 6.33 -11.06
N SER A 32 11.73 6.71 -12.23
CA SER A 32 10.30 6.97 -12.42
C SER A 32 9.48 5.73 -12.06
N ARG A 33 8.25 5.95 -11.60
CA ARG A 33 7.28 4.87 -11.35
C ARG A 33 6.66 4.42 -12.66
N TYR A 34 6.43 3.12 -12.78
CA TYR A 34 5.72 2.49 -13.89
C TYR A 34 4.70 1.49 -13.31
N SER A 35 3.60 1.23 -13.99
CA SER A 35 2.52 0.40 -13.45
C SER A 35 1.96 -0.55 -14.50
N ASP A 36 1.47 -1.70 -14.04
CA ASP A 36 0.55 -2.56 -14.78
C ASP A 36 -0.83 -2.56 -14.10
N ASP A 37 -1.69 -3.52 -14.47
CA ASP A 37 -3.06 -3.62 -13.95
C ASP A 37 -3.11 -3.98 -12.45
N ASN A 38 -2.04 -4.55 -11.90
CA ASN A 38 -2.01 -5.14 -10.57
C ASN A 38 -1.11 -4.36 -9.59
N PHE A 39 0.01 -3.81 -10.08
CA PHE A 39 1.08 -3.26 -9.28
C PHE A 39 1.65 -1.95 -9.86
N GLU A 40 2.22 -1.16 -8.97
CA GLU A 40 3.11 -0.06 -9.27
C GLU A 40 4.55 -0.50 -8.97
N TYR A 41 5.50 -0.13 -9.83
CA TYR A 41 6.89 -0.57 -9.80
C TYR A 41 7.83 0.63 -9.81
N ARG A 42 9.01 0.42 -9.25
CA ARG A 42 10.15 1.33 -9.31
C ARG A 42 11.43 0.54 -9.05
N HIS A 43 12.55 0.97 -9.62
CA HIS A 43 13.86 0.51 -9.17
C HIS A 43 14.64 1.63 -8.45
N VAL A 44 15.48 1.21 -7.52
CA VAL A 44 16.47 2.03 -6.84
C VAL A 44 17.85 1.56 -7.25
N THR A 45 18.71 2.49 -7.68
CA THR A 45 20.09 2.21 -8.04
C THR A 45 21.00 2.67 -6.91
N LEU A 46 21.75 1.73 -6.34
CA LEU A 46 22.75 2.03 -5.31
C LEU A 46 24.09 2.42 -5.94
N PRO A 47 24.82 3.41 -5.39
CA PRO A 47 26.16 3.73 -5.86
C PRO A 47 27.11 2.55 -5.61
N LYS A 48 27.99 2.26 -6.59
CA LYS A 48 28.90 1.09 -6.53
C LYS A 48 29.80 1.06 -5.30
N ASN A 49 30.16 2.23 -4.76
CA ASN A 49 30.97 2.33 -3.55
C ASN A 49 30.19 1.93 -2.29
N MET A 50 28.89 2.23 -2.24
CA MET A 50 28.01 1.81 -1.16
C MET A 50 27.91 0.29 -1.08
N LEU A 51 27.82 -0.41 -2.21
CA LEU A 51 27.78 -1.89 -2.23
C LEU A 51 28.98 -2.53 -1.52
N LYS A 52 30.13 -1.87 -1.45
CA LYS A 52 31.33 -2.39 -0.78
C LYS A 52 31.27 -2.27 0.75
N VAL A 53 30.46 -1.36 1.26
CA VAL A 53 30.32 -1.12 2.71
C VAL A 53 29.10 -1.80 3.32
N ILE A 54 28.15 -2.24 2.48
CA ILE A 54 26.99 -3.03 2.94
C ILE A 54 27.48 -4.34 3.59
N PRO A 55 26.93 -4.74 4.75
CA PRO A 55 27.29 -5.99 5.39
C PRO A 55 27.14 -7.21 4.49
N LYS A 56 28.11 -8.13 4.55
CA LYS A 56 28.20 -9.29 3.62
C LYS A 56 26.99 -10.23 3.65
N ASP A 57 26.25 -10.26 4.74
CA ASP A 57 25.08 -11.13 4.93
C ASP A 57 23.77 -10.51 4.44
N TYR A 58 23.82 -9.27 3.94
CA TYR A 58 22.81 -8.70 3.07
C TYR A 58 22.99 -9.17 1.62
N PHE A 59 24.08 -9.86 1.31
CA PHE A 59 24.31 -10.46 0.01
C PHE A 59 23.97 -11.95 0.02
N ASP A 60 23.45 -12.42 -1.09
CA ASP A 60 23.31 -13.82 -1.41
C ASP A 60 24.69 -14.34 -1.89
N THR A 61 25.18 -15.39 -1.23
CA THR A 61 26.51 -15.96 -1.47
C THR A 61 26.66 -16.62 -2.84
N GLU A 62 25.55 -17.08 -3.44
CA GLU A 62 25.56 -17.75 -4.74
C GLU A 62 25.58 -16.74 -5.88
N THR A 63 24.77 -15.68 -5.76
CA THR A 63 24.59 -14.71 -6.85
C THR A 63 25.52 -13.50 -6.75
N GLY A 64 26.07 -13.22 -5.55
CA GLY A 64 26.82 -12.00 -5.28
C GLY A 64 25.97 -10.73 -5.33
N THR A 65 24.66 -10.86 -5.41
CA THR A 65 23.70 -9.73 -5.36
C THR A 65 23.10 -9.60 -3.96
N LEU A 66 22.44 -8.47 -3.68
CA LEU A 66 21.67 -8.34 -2.45
C LEU A 66 20.57 -9.39 -2.40
N ARG A 67 20.43 -10.05 -1.25
CA ARG A 67 19.26 -10.89 -0.98
C ARG A 67 18.00 -10.03 -0.92
N ILE A 68 16.83 -10.66 -0.89
CA ILE A 68 15.59 -9.95 -0.61
C ILE A 68 15.64 -9.35 0.81
N LEU A 69 15.34 -8.05 0.88
CA LEU A 69 15.44 -7.24 2.08
C LEU A 69 14.04 -6.89 2.58
N LEU A 70 13.83 -7.03 3.89
CA LEU A 70 12.61 -6.57 4.54
C LEU A 70 12.56 -5.03 4.62
N GLU A 71 11.38 -4.48 4.93
CA GLU A 71 11.17 -3.02 5.01
C GLU A 71 12.19 -2.32 5.90
N ASP A 72 12.38 -2.82 7.12
CA ASP A 72 13.35 -2.23 8.06
C ASP A 72 14.80 -2.33 7.57
N GLU A 73 15.13 -3.37 6.79
CA GLU A 73 16.49 -3.59 6.27
C GLU A 73 16.81 -2.61 5.15
N TRP A 74 15.93 -2.49 4.14
CA TRP A 74 16.17 -1.55 3.04
C TRP A 74 16.03 -0.09 3.48
N ARG A 75 15.15 0.22 4.45
CA ARG A 75 15.11 1.55 5.08
C ARG A 75 16.39 1.83 5.87
N GLY A 76 16.95 0.81 6.54
CA GLY A 76 18.22 0.89 7.25
C GLY A 76 19.40 1.26 6.34
N LEU A 77 19.37 0.82 5.08
CA LEU A 77 20.37 1.21 4.07
C LEU A 77 20.26 2.69 3.63
N GLY A 78 19.24 3.43 4.07
CA GLY A 78 19.01 4.82 3.68
C GLY A 78 18.11 4.97 2.44
N ILE A 79 17.51 3.89 1.94
CA ILE A 79 16.51 3.97 0.88
C ILE A 79 15.22 4.55 1.46
N THR A 80 14.74 5.65 0.89
CA THR A 80 13.56 6.37 1.35
C THR A 80 12.48 6.42 0.28
N GLN A 81 11.32 5.85 0.58
CA GLN A 81 10.14 5.89 -0.27
C GLN A 81 8.86 5.83 0.57
N SER A 82 7.71 6.04 -0.07
CA SER A 82 6.40 5.96 0.56
C SER A 82 6.12 4.58 1.18
N LEU A 83 5.03 4.44 1.92
CA LEU A 83 4.64 3.16 2.50
C LEU A 83 4.13 2.17 1.43
N GLY A 84 4.25 0.87 1.72
CA GLY A 84 3.66 -0.21 0.91
C GLY A 84 4.51 -0.70 -0.26
N TRP A 85 5.80 -0.33 -0.32
CA TRP A 85 6.74 -0.88 -1.29
C TRP A 85 7.42 -2.15 -0.76
N GLU A 86 7.43 -3.19 -1.56
CA GLU A 86 8.04 -4.48 -1.26
C GLU A 86 9.18 -4.74 -2.25
N HIS A 87 10.35 -5.10 -1.72
CA HIS A 87 11.51 -5.50 -2.52
C HIS A 87 11.28 -6.93 -3.02
N TYR A 88 11.30 -7.14 -4.34
CA TYR A 88 11.02 -8.45 -4.94
C TYR A 88 12.17 -9.03 -5.75
N GLU A 89 13.10 -8.21 -6.24
CA GLU A 89 14.21 -8.66 -7.06
C GLU A 89 15.43 -7.73 -6.91
N THR A 90 16.62 -8.30 -7.01
CA THR A 90 17.88 -7.56 -7.13
C THR A 90 18.55 -7.89 -8.45
N HIS A 91 19.11 -6.87 -9.11
CA HIS A 91 20.00 -7.05 -10.25
C HIS A 91 21.25 -6.18 -10.12
N SER A 92 22.42 -6.78 -9.89
CA SER A 92 23.71 -6.08 -9.78
C SER A 92 23.69 -4.92 -8.77
N THR A 93 23.36 -3.70 -9.21
CA THR A 93 23.26 -2.47 -8.40
C THR A 93 21.82 -1.99 -8.18
N PHE A 94 20.86 -2.62 -8.85
CA PHE A 94 19.46 -2.28 -8.86
C PHE A 94 18.69 -3.12 -7.84
N ILE A 95 17.82 -2.46 -7.08
CA ILE A 95 16.85 -3.06 -6.18
C ILE A 95 15.47 -2.72 -6.74
N TYR A 96 14.68 -3.74 -7.06
CA TYR A 96 13.35 -3.57 -7.62
C TYR A 96 12.28 -3.66 -6.55
N PHE A 97 11.37 -2.70 -6.59
CA PHE A 97 10.25 -2.61 -5.68
C PHE A 97 8.93 -2.66 -6.44
N HIS A 98 7.93 -3.30 -5.84
CA HIS A 98 6.54 -3.20 -6.27
C HIS A 98 5.64 -2.79 -5.10
N SER A 99 4.54 -2.13 -5.39
CA SER A 99 3.48 -1.80 -4.45
C SER A 99 2.13 -2.16 -5.06
N PRO A 100 1.15 -2.66 -4.30
CA PRO A 100 -0.19 -2.89 -4.83
C PRO A 100 -0.74 -1.61 -5.48
N GLY A 101 -1.12 -1.72 -6.75
CA GLY A 101 -1.50 -0.58 -7.58
C GLY A 101 -2.66 0.22 -6.98
N SER A 102 -2.59 1.55 -7.10
CA SER A 102 -3.62 2.49 -6.64
C SER A 102 -4.99 2.34 -7.34
N HIS A 103 -5.12 1.46 -8.35
CA HIS A 103 -6.41 1.17 -8.99
C HIS A 103 -7.44 0.50 -8.03
N ARG A 104 -7.04 0.18 -6.78
CA ARG A 104 -7.96 -0.13 -5.66
C ARG A 104 -7.96 0.91 -4.53
N LYS A 105 -7.58 2.17 -4.79
CA LYS A 105 -7.58 3.27 -3.81
C LYS A 105 -8.65 4.34 -4.03
N VAL A 106 -9.53 4.25 -5.03
CA VAL A 106 -10.72 5.11 -5.11
C VAL A 106 -11.79 4.77 -4.06
N ALA A 107 -11.66 3.64 -3.35
CA ALA A 107 -12.57 3.27 -2.25
C ALA A 107 -12.18 3.85 -0.87
N TRP A 108 -11.06 4.58 -0.73
CA TRP A 108 -10.55 5.01 0.59
C TRP A 108 -10.47 6.51 0.83
N HIS A 109 -10.94 7.36 -0.10
CA HIS A 109 -11.04 8.82 0.14
C HIS A 109 -12.48 9.35 0.07
N LEU A 110 -13.47 8.49 -0.16
CA LEU A 110 -14.88 8.86 -0.15
C LEU A 110 -15.70 8.12 0.93
N ASP A 111 -15.12 7.69 2.06
CA ASP A 111 -15.97 7.20 3.16
C ASP A 111 -15.34 7.31 4.56
N ARG A 112 -15.22 8.55 5.05
CA ARG A 112 -15.17 8.82 6.51
C ARG A 112 -15.79 10.16 6.93
N SER A 113 -16.09 11.03 5.97
CA SER A 113 -16.77 12.31 6.23
C SER A 113 -18.28 12.29 5.90
N ILE A 114 -18.77 11.33 5.11
CA ILE A 114 -20.20 11.24 4.74
C ILE A 114 -20.96 10.28 5.66
N ALA A 115 -20.31 9.20 6.15
CA ALA A 115 -20.91 8.28 7.12
C ALA A 115 -21.15 8.85 8.54
N ARG A 116 -20.86 10.14 8.79
CA ARG A 116 -21.13 10.80 10.08
C ARG A 116 -22.16 11.93 10.03
N HIS A 117 -22.82 12.16 8.89
CA HIS A 117 -23.84 13.21 8.78
C HIS A 117 -25.26 12.74 8.40
N HIS A 118 -25.51 11.43 8.27
CA HIS A 118 -26.88 10.89 8.06
C HIS A 118 -27.37 10.00 9.20
N ARG A 119 -27.01 10.33 10.45
CA ARG A 119 -27.63 9.72 11.65
C ARG A 119 -27.94 10.74 12.74
N THR A 120 -28.49 11.90 12.36
CA THR A 120 -29.11 12.84 13.32
C THR A 120 -30.22 13.66 12.64
N VAL A 121 -31.16 13.00 11.96
CA VAL A 121 -32.51 13.56 11.70
C VAL A 121 -33.60 12.48 11.68
N LEU A 122 -33.27 11.19 11.55
CA LEU A 122 -34.26 10.09 11.53
C LEU A 122 -34.51 9.40 12.89
N THR A 123 -34.30 10.12 13.99
CA THR A 123 -34.76 9.73 15.34
C THR A 123 -35.66 10.79 16.00
N GLY A 124 -36.05 11.83 15.26
CA GLY A 124 -37.01 12.85 15.71
C GLY A 124 -38.45 12.63 15.21
N LEU A 125 -38.67 11.69 14.30
CA LEU A 125 -39.98 11.40 13.65
C LEU A 125 -40.63 10.10 14.17
N LEU A 126 -40.36 9.74 15.43
CA LEU A 126 -41.05 8.66 16.16
C LEU A 126 -41.47 9.10 17.58
N SER A 127 -41.66 10.41 17.80
CA SER A 127 -42.22 10.96 19.04
C SER A 127 -43.37 11.94 18.77
N TRP A 128 -44.11 11.71 17.68
CA TRP A 128 -45.37 12.40 17.42
C TRP A 128 -46.31 11.49 16.62
N TYR A 129 -46.57 10.30 17.15
CA TYR A 129 -47.73 9.50 16.75
C TYR A 129 -48.29 8.76 17.96
N SER A 130 -48.85 9.53 18.89
CA SER A 130 -49.74 9.03 19.94
C SER A 130 -50.89 10.00 20.10
N SER A 131 -51.70 10.11 19.05
CA SER A 131 -53.06 10.67 19.13
C SER A 131 -53.77 10.54 17.78
N GLY A 132 -54.49 9.43 17.62
CA GLY A 132 -55.77 9.43 16.90
C GLY A 132 -55.77 9.24 15.39
N THR A 133 -56.63 8.32 14.97
CA THR A 133 -57.18 8.12 13.61
C THR A 133 -56.28 7.45 12.57
N ALA A 134 -56.43 6.12 12.48
CA ALA A 134 -56.10 5.34 11.31
C ALA A 134 -57.02 5.72 10.14
N HIS A 135 -56.45 6.10 8.99
CA HIS A 135 -56.97 5.81 7.66
C HIS A 135 -55.97 6.32 6.60
N PHE A 136 -55.84 5.56 5.50
CA PHE A 136 -55.01 5.81 4.31
C PHE A 136 -53.51 5.46 4.37
N ALA A 137 -53.23 4.16 4.33
CA ALA A 137 -51.97 3.63 3.82
C ALA A 137 -52.21 3.04 2.41
N PHE A 138 -51.98 3.82 1.35
CA PHE A 138 -51.76 3.35 -0.03
C PHE A 138 -51.11 4.50 -0.83
N GLN A 139 -50.14 4.16 -1.70
CA GLN A 139 -49.09 5.03 -2.30
C GLN A 139 -48.04 5.47 -1.25
N VAL A 140 -46.77 5.01 -1.23
CA VAL A 140 -45.81 4.91 -2.33
C VAL A 140 -44.78 3.82 -1.97
N SER A 141 -44.85 2.66 -2.62
CA SER A 141 -43.83 1.60 -2.52
C SER A 141 -43.56 0.97 -3.89
N TYR A 142 -43.50 1.80 -4.93
CA TYR A 142 -43.29 1.37 -6.33
C TYR A 142 -42.13 2.08 -7.06
N ILE A 143 -41.23 2.80 -6.36
CA ILE A 143 -40.07 3.45 -7.02
C ILE A 143 -38.80 3.29 -6.17
N ALA A 144 -38.47 2.04 -5.79
CA ALA A 144 -37.19 1.73 -5.14
C ALA A 144 -36.70 0.30 -5.40
N SER A 145 -37.03 -0.28 -6.56
CA SER A 145 -36.54 -1.62 -6.92
C SER A 145 -36.20 -1.81 -8.40
N PHE A 146 -36.18 -0.73 -9.21
CA PHE A 146 -35.92 -0.82 -10.65
C PHE A 146 -34.66 -0.09 -11.14
N THR A 147 -33.79 0.36 -10.23
CA THR A 147 -32.52 1.04 -10.59
C THR A 147 -31.28 0.24 -10.17
N VAL A 148 -31.44 -1.01 -9.73
CA VAL A 148 -30.33 -1.86 -9.25
C VAL A 148 -30.02 -3.05 -10.19
N ILE A 149 -30.73 -3.21 -11.32
CA ILE A 149 -30.53 -4.37 -12.25
C ILE A 149 -30.16 -3.92 -13.69
N LEU A 150 -29.65 -2.69 -13.89
CA LEU A 150 -29.15 -2.24 -15.20
C LEU A 150 -27.82 -1.47 -15.09
N SER A 151 -26.92 -1.98 -14.26
CA SER A 151 -25.51 -1.55 -14.25
C SER A 151 -24.54 -2.74 -14.09
N GLU A 152 -25.01 -3.96 -14.38
CA GLU A 152 -24.20 -5.20 -14.42
C GLU A 152 -23.97 -5.70 -15.87
N VAL A 153 -24.06 -4.79 -16.85
CA VAL A 153 -23.67 -5.03 -18.25
C VAL A 153 -22.94 -3.78 -18.75
N GLU A 154 -21.73 -3.56 -18.26
CA GLU A 154 -20.63 -2.81 -18.91
C GLU A 154 -19.50 -2.59 -17.88
N TYR A 155 -18.73 -3.65 -17.62
CA TYR A 155 -17.26 -3.62 -17.53
C TYR A 155 -16.71 -5.04 -17.44
#